data_AF-A0A4Q2AGZ5-F1
#
_entry.id   AF-A0A4Q2AGZ5-F1
#
_cell.length_a   1.000
_cell.length_b   1.000
_cell.length_c   1.000
_cell.angle_alpha   90.00
_cell.angle_beta   90.00
_cell.angle_gamma   90.00
#
_symmetry.space_group_name_H-M   'P 1'
#
loop_
_entity.id
_entity.type
_entity.pdbx_description
1 polymer ?
#
loop_
_entity_poly.entity_id
_entity_poly.type
_entity_poly.pdbx_seq_one_letter_code
_entity_poly.pdbx_strand_id
1 'polypeptide(L)'
;MFSPASSKRPLSDEVKAISKYASSIFQDSGHHISIVLLLENGETKNIMTFEPADHVEKIIFWHELSYSISLTNVDEIRFISEAWVREAGSVLTPTSEWKIIGEVLHVFGARKSGDCYMVRREIIRNGDKTTLSDSVSESDAVPNFIIPLMRTWGHDEDWIQDKIEKAYSAPL
;
A
#
# COMPACT_ATOMS: atom_id res chain seq x y z
N MET A 1 23.65 -19.06 6.24
CA MET A 1 22.57 -18.08 6.48
C MET A 1 22.84 -16.92 5.53
N PHE A 2 22.27 -16.98 4.33
CA PHE A 2 22.49 -15.94 3.31
C PHE A 2 21.42 -14.86 3.51
N SER A 3 21.86 -13.65 3.82
CA SER A 3 20.99 -12.47 3.75
C SER A 3 20.88 -12.12 2.26
N PRO A 4 19.68 -12.18 1.65
CA PRO A 4 19.50 -11.74 0.28
C PRO A 4 19.70 -10.23 0.27
N ALA A 5 20.50 -9.73 -0.66
CA ALA A 5 20.75 -8.31 -0.79
C ALA A 5 19.44 -7.64 -1.22
N SER A 6 18.76 -6.98 -0.27
CA SER A 6 17.77 -5.98 -0.63
C SER A 6 18.42 -4.97 -1.57
N SER A 7 17.61 -4.36 -2.44
CA SER A 7 18.09 -3.25 -3.29
C SER A 7 18.94 -2.28 -2.44
N LYS A 8 20.13 -1.90 -2.95
CA LYS A 8 21.02 -0.95 -2.27
C LYS A 8 20.38 0.43 -2.05
N ARG A 9 19.22 0.70 -2.65
CA ARG A 9 18.53 1.99 -2.53
C ARG A 9 17.54 1.99 -1.36
N PRO A 10 17.38 3.13 -0.68
CA PRO A 10 16.31 3.32 0.29
C PRO A 10 14.94 3.00 -0.32
N LEU A 11 14.10 2.28 0.42
CA LEU A 11 12.72 1.96 0.01
C LEU A 11 11.94 3.22 -0.41
N SER A 12 12.14 4.32 0.32
CA SER A 12 11.52 5.61 0.03
C SER A 12 11.80 6.11 -1.38
N ASP A 13 13.04 6.00 -1.85
CA ASP A 13 13.44 6.51 -3.16
C ASP A 13 12.78 5.71 -4.29
N GLU A 14 12.66 4.40 -4.07
CA GLU A 14 12.03 3.49 -5.04
C GLU A 14 10.52 3.71 -5.11
N VAL A 15 9.86 3.83 -3.97
CA VAL A 15 8.42 4.12 -3.90
C VAL A 15 8.12 5.50 -4.50
N LYS A 16 8.97 6.52 -4.26
CA LYS A 16 8.84 7.84 -4.89
C LYS A 16 9.00 7.77 -6.41
N ALA A 17 9.94 6.98 -6.91
CA ALA A 17 10.12 6.79 -8.35
C ALA A 17 8.89 6.14 -8.99
N ILE A 18 8.36 5.08 -8.37
CA ILE A 18 7.13 4.40 -8.83
C ILE A 18 5.94 5.34 -8.75
N SER A 19 5.83 6.17 -7.69
CA SER A 19 4.76 7.15 -7.54
C SER A 19 4.75 8.19 -8.66
N LYS A 20 5.93 8.67 -9.10
CA LYS A 20 6.02 9.57 -10.27
C LYS A 20 5.51 8.89 -11.54
N TYR A 21 5.89 7.65 -11.77
CA TYR A 21 5.46 6.87 -12.94
C TYR A 21 3.94 6.61 -12.92
N ALA A 22 3.41 6.15 -11.79
CA ALA A 22 1.97 5.94 -11.59
C ALA A 22 1.18 7.25 -11.78
N SER A 23 1.73 8.38 -11.30
CA SER A 23 1.11 9.70 -11.47
C SER A 23 1.02 10.12 -12.93
N SER A 24 2.07 9.89 -13.72
CA SER A 24 2.08 10.18 -15.16
C SER A 24 1.01 9.34 -15.88
N ILE A 25 0.98 8.03 -15.63
CA ILE A 25 -0.01 7.13 -16.24
C ILE A 25 -1.43 7.60 -15.90
N PHE A 26 -1.68 7.93 -14.64
CA PHE A 26 -2.99 8.39 -14.20
C PHE A 26 -3.41 9.69 -14.91
N GLN A 27 -2.50 10.66 -15.02
CA GLN A 27 -2.76 11.93 -15.69
C GLN A 27 -2.96 11.79 -17.20
N ASP A 28 -2.23 10.87 -17.84
CA ASP A 28 -2.27 10.69 -19.29
C ASP A 28 -3.45 9.82 -19.75
N SER A 29 -3.82 8.79 -18.97
CA SER A 29 -4.78 7.77 -19.39
C SER A 29 -6.06 7.70 -18.56
N GLY A 30 -6.13 8.40 -17.41
CA GLY A 30 -7.33 8.46 -16.56
C GLY A 30 -7.73 7.14 -15.90
N HIS A 31 -6.97 6.07 -16.11
CA HIS A 31 -7.24 4.75 -15.58
C HIS A 31 -6.11 4.31 -14.64
N HIS A 32 -6.48 3.78 -13.48
CA HIS A 32 -5.60 2.91 -12.73
C HIS A 32 -6.37 1.61 -12.39
N ILE A 33 -5.68 0.49 -12.51
CA ILE A 33 -6.08 -0.79 -11.92
C ILE A 33 -5.17 -0.97 -10.71
N SER A 34 -5.67 -1.52 -9.61
CA SER A 34 -4.78 -1.76 -8.47
C SER A 34 -3.78 -2.87 -8.82
N ILE A 35 -2.50 -2.59 -8.64
CA ILE A 35 -1.39 -3.46 -9.05
C ILE A 35 -0.52 -3.76 -7.84
N VAL A 36 -0.25 -5.04 -7.59
CA VAL A 36 0.78 -5.51 -6.66
C VAL A 36 1.93 -6.12 -7.47
N LEU A 37 3.13 -5.57 -7.28
CA LEU A 37 4.37 -6.16 -7.76
C LEU A 37 4.97 -6.99 -6.62
N LEU A 38 5.30 -8.25 -6.91
CA LEU A 38 6.04 -9.13 -6.01
C LEU A 38 7.50 -9.14 -6.43
N LEU A 39 8.40 -8.82 -5.49
CA LEU A 39 9.81 -8.71 -5.76
C LEU A 39 10.62 -9.68 -4.90
N GLU A 40 11.70 -10.17 -5.49
CA GLU A 40 12.73 -10.96 -4.82
C GLU A 40 14.08 -10.35 -5.21
N ASN A 41 14.87 -9.91 -4.24
CA ASN A 41 16.15 -9.25 -4.46
C ASN A 41 16.07 -8.02 -5.39
N GLY A 42 14.95 -7.29 -5.34
CA GLY A 42 14.71 -6.10 -6.17
C GLY A 42 14.30 -6.39 -7.61
N GLU A 43 14.15 -7.65 -8.00
CA GLU A 43 13.60 -8.04 -9.30
C GLU A 43 12.12 -8.38 -9.19
N THR A 44 11.30 -7.87 -10.10
CA THR A 44 9.88 -8.24 -10.19
C THR A 44 9.75 -9.70 -10.63
N LYS A 45 9.21 -10.55 -9.75
CA LYS A 45 8.92 -11.97 -10.03
C LYS A 45 7.50 -12.20 -10.49
N ASN A 46 6.56 -11.39 -10.00
CA ASN A 46 5.16 -11.50 -10.38
C ASN A 46 4.46 -10.15 -10.32
N ILE A 47 3.40 -10.01 -11.11
CA ILE A 47 2.50 -8.86 -11.12
C ILE A 47 1.09 -9.38 -10.92
N MET A 48 0.41 -8.91 -9.89
CA MET A 48 -0.98 -9.22 -9.59
C MET A 48 -1.82 -7.97 -9.77
N THR A 49 -3.00 -8.11 -10.37
CA THR A 49 -3.99 -7.03 -10.45
C THR A 49 -5.16 -7.35 -9.55
N PHE A 50 -5.80 -6.31 -9.01
CA PHE A 50 -6.87 -6.44 -8.05
C PHE A 50 -7.96 -5.39 -8.30
N GLU A 51 -9.20 -5.86 -8.44
CA GLU A 51 -10.38 -5.01 -8.64
C GLU A 51 -11.51 -5.53 -7.74
N PRO A 52 -11.52 -5.17 -6.44
CA PRO A 52 -12.54 -5.67 -5.53
C PRO A 52 -13.91 -5.09 -5.85
N ALA A 53 -14.90 -5.96 -6.00
CA ALA A 53 -16.31 -5.59 -6.03
C ALA A 53 -16.84 -5.24 -4.63
N ASP A 54 -16.26 -5.81 -3.56
CA ASP A 54 -16.69 -5.56 -2.19
C ASP A 54 -15.56 -5.58 -1.14
N HIS A 55 -15.93 -5.50 0.14
CA HIS A 55 -15.00 -5.49 1.28
C HIS A 55 -14.41 -6.88 1.59
N VAL A 56 -15.15 -7.95 1.30
CA VAL A 56 -14.74 -9.32 1.55
C VAL A 56 -13.62 -9.71 0.59
N GLU A 57 -13.74 -9.33 -0.67
CA GLU A 57 -12.72 -9.58 -1.69
C GLU A 57 -11.37 -8.93 -1.34
N LYS A 58 -11.37 -7.78 -0.65
CA LYS A 58 -10.14 -7.15 -0.12
C LYS A 58 -9.46 -8.04 0.92
N ILE A 59 -10.21 -8.59 1.85
CA ILE A 59 -9.66 -9.45 2.90
C ILE A 59 -9.13 -10.74 2.28
N ILE A 60 -9.89 -11.35 1.37
CA ILE A 60 -9.49 -12.56 0.64
C ILE A 60 -8.21 -12.29 -0.14
N PHE A 61 -8.13 -11.20 -0.90
CA PHE A 61 -6.94 -10.85 -1.67
C PHE A 61 -5.68 -10.75 -0.81
N TRP A 62 -5.72 -10.01 0.30
CA TRP A 62 -4.55 -9.88 1.17
C TRP A 62 -4.16 -11.20 1.84
N HIS A 63 -5.13 -12.06 2.15
CA HIS A 63 -4.88 -13.39 2.68
C HIS A 63 -4.25 -14.32 1.63
N GLU A 64 -4.78 -14.35 0.41
CA GLU A 64 -4.22 -15.13 -0.71
C GLU A 64 -2.84 -14.64 -1.10
N LEU A 65 -2.61 -13.32 -1.08
CA LEU A 65 -1.29 -12.74 -1.30
C LEU A 65 -0.29 -13.20 -0.23
N SER A 66 -0.68 -13.16 1.04
CA SER A 66 0.13 -13.67 2.15
C SER A 66 0.44 -15.16 1.98
N TYR A 67 -0.55 -15.97 1.61
CA TYR A 67 -0.35 -17.39 1.33
C TYR A 67 0.62 -17.61 0.15
N SER A 68 0.42 -16.91 -0.97
CA SER A 68 1.31 -16.97 -2.14
C SER A 68 2.75 -16.62 -1.77
N ILE A 69 2.94 -15.55 -0.98
CA ILE A 69 4.27 -15.15 -0.52
C ILE A 69 4.89 -16.22 0.39
N SER A 70 4.11 -16.90 1.23
CA SER A 70 4.61 -17.98 2.09
C SER A 70 5.22 -19.17 1.32
N LEU A 71 4.85 -19.33 0.04
CA LEU A 71 5.32 -20.39 -0.84
C LEU A 71 6.48 -19.94 -1.74
N THR A 72 6.95 -18.70 -1.61
CA THR A 72 7.96 -18.10 -2.48
C THR A 72 9.08 -17.44 -1.67
N ASN A 73 10.10 -16.94 -2.38
CA ASN A 73 11.18 -16.14 -1.78
C ASN A 73 10.92 -14.63 -1.88
N VAL A 74 9.67 -14.22 -2.15
CA VAL A 74 9.31 -12.80 -2.24
C VAL A 74 9.67 -12.11 -0.92
N ASP A 75 10.57 -11.13 -1.02
CA ASP A 75 11.11 -10.36 0.10
C ASP A 75 10.60 -8.92 0.11
N GLU A 76 9.81 -8.54 -0.88
CA GLU A 76 9.36 -7.18 -1.07
C GLU A 76 8.07 -7.13 -1.91
N ILE A 77 7.19 -6.18 -1.58
CA ILE A 77 6.06 -5.84 -2.43
C ILE A 77 6.05 -4.34 -2.78
N ARG A 78 5.45 -4.02 -3.91
CA ARG A 78 5.01 -2.66 -4.27
C ARG A 78 3.54 -2.71 -4.62
N PHE A 79 2.76 -1.77 -4.12
CA PHE A 79 1.33 -1.69 -4.35
C PHE A 79 0.96 -0.31 -4.88
N ILE A 80 0.23 -0.28 -5.99
CA ILE A 80 -0.30 0.93 -6.61
C ILE A 80 -1.82 0.78 -6.60
N SER A 81 -2.53 1.74 -6.02
CA SER A 81 -3.99 1.69 -5.91
C SER A 81 -4.63 3.08 -5.86
N GLU A 82 -5.89 3.20 -6.25
CA GLU A 82 -6.79 4.25 -5.79
C GLU A 82 -7.37 3.85 -4.44
N ALA A 83 -7.48 4.82 -3.54
CA ALA A 83 -8.09 4.61 -2.24
C ALA A 83 -9.04 5.77 -1.91
N TRP A 84 -10.17 5.43 -1.29
CA TRP A 84 -11.06 6.43 -0.69
C TRP A 84 -10.52 6.87 0.66
N VAL A 85 -10.52 8.18 0.88
CA VAL A 85 -10.27 8.80 2.17
C VAL A 85 -11.62 9.01 2.84
N ARG A 86 -11.76 8.49 4.06
CA ARG A 86 -12.98 8.62 4.85
C ARG A 86 -12.70 9.41 6.11
N GLU A 87 -13.66 10.25 6.49
CA GLU A 87 -13.67 10.92 7.78
C GLU A 87 -13.92 9.88 8.87
N ALA A 88 -13.08 9.86 9.90
CA ALA A 88 -13.21 8.91 10.99
C ALA A 88 -14.56 9.08 11.69
N GLY A 89 -15.35 8.00 11.72
CA GLY A 89 -16.64 7.95 12.40
C GLY A 89 -16.53 7.40 13.82
N SER A 90 -17.69 7.13 14.43
CA SER A 90 -17.75 6.39 15.69
C SER A 90 -17.15 4.99 15.52
N VAL A 91 -16.46 4.49 16.54
CA VAL A 91 -15.94 3.11 16.61
C VAL A 91 -17.04 2.04 16.52
N LEU A 92 -18.30 2.42 16.77
CA LEU A 92 -19.47 1.55 16.65
C LEU A 92 -20.02 1.49 15.22
N THR A 93 -19.58 2.37 14.34
CA THR A 93 -20.06 2.48 12.96
C THR A 93 -19.08 1.77 12.02
N PRO A 94 -19.54 0.85 11.15
CA PRO A 94 -18.70 0.24 10.14
C PRO A 94 -18.00 1.27 9.26
N THR A 95 -16.74 1.03 8.89
CA THR A 95 -15.96 1.95 8.05
C THR A 95 -16.57 2.14 6.65
N SER A 96 -17.37 1.20 6.16
CA SER A 96 -18.18 1.33 4.93
C SER A 96 -19.17 2.48 4.99
N GLU A 97 -19.68 2.79 6.19
CA GLU A 97 -20.71 3.80 6.44
C GLU A 97 -20.09 5.17 6.75
N TRP A 98 -18.78 5.24 6.95
CA TRP A 98 -18.09 6.52 7.20
C TRP A 98 -18.10 7.39 5.95
N LYS A 99 -18.23 8.70 6.13
CA LYS A 99 -18.30 9.67 5.02
C LYS A 99 -17.02 9.65 4.20
N ILE A 100 -17.14 9.46 2.88
CA ILE A 100 -16.02 9.67 1.94
C ILE A 100 -15.79 11.17 1.83
N ILE A 101 -14.56 11.60 2.09
CA ILE A 101 -14.13 13.02 2.05
C ILE A 101 -13.10 13.29 0.96
N GLY A 102 -12.57 12.25 0.31
CA GLY A 102 -11.64 12.42 -0.79
C GLY A 102 -11.22 11.08 -1.38
N GLU A 103 -10.37 11.16 -2.39
CA GLU A 103 -9.78 10.02 -3.07
C GLU A 103 -8.29 10.27 -3.26
N VAL A 104 -7.48 9.23 -3.23
CA VAL A 104 -6.02 9.34 -3.39
C VAL A 104 -5.48 8.27 -4.33
N LEU A 105 -4.50 8.65 -5.14
CA LEU A 105 -3.56 7.71 -5.73
C LEU A 105 -2.54 7.34 -4.64
N HIS A 106 -2.48 6.05 -4.33
CA HIS A 106 -1.73 5.47 -3.25
C HIS A 106 -0.67 4.54 -3.80
N VAL A 107 0.60 4.81 -3.48
CA VAL A 107 1.72 3.94 -3.81
C VAL A 107 2.42 3.55 -2.52
N PHE A 108 2.52 2.25 -2.29
CA PHE A 108 3.04 1.65 -1.08
C PHE A 108 4.15 0.66 -1.41
N GLY A 109 5.14 0.56 -0.53
CA GLY A 109 6.16 -0.46 -0.56
C GLY A 109 6.38 -1.05 0.82
N ALA A 110 6.60 -2.36 0.85
CA ALA A 110 6.96 -3.09 2.07
C ALA A 110 8.08 -4.08 1.77
N ARG A 111 9.01 -4.23 2.71
CA ARG A 111 10.07 -5.25 2.67
C ARG A 111 9.89 -6.23 3.82
N LYS A 112 10.43 -7.44 3.63
CA LYS A 112 10.50 -8.50 4.64
C LYS A 112 11.20 -8.05 5.93
N SER A 113 12.11 -7.08 5.85
CA SER A 113 12.73 -6.42 7.01
C SER A 113 11.72 -5.70 7.93
N GLY A 114 10.50 -5.44 7.45
CA GLY A 114 9.51 -4.62 8.12
C GLY A 114 9.52 -3.15 7.69
N ASP A 115 10.44 -2.75 6.80
CA ASP A 115 10.46 -1.41 6.23
C ASP A 115 9.20 -1.19 5.40
N CYS A 116 8.49 -0.10 5.68
CA CYS A 116 7.31 0.33 4.97
C CYS A 116 7.48 1.77 4.51
N TYR A 117 6.95 2.09 3.34
CA TYR A 117 6.90 3.46 2.86
C TYR A 117 5.72 3.67 1.93
N MET A 118 5.13 4.85 2.01
CA MET A 118 3.90 5.18 1.33
C MET A 118 3.96 6.61 0.79
N VAL A 119 3.44 6.78 -0.42
CA VAL A 119 3.21 8.08 -1.06
C VAL A 119 1.75 8.15 -1.48
N ARG A 120 1.09 9.26 -1.14
CA ARG A 120 -0.30 9.55 -1.50
C ARG A 120 -0.37 10.89 -2.23
N ARG A 121 -1.18 10.94 -3.28
CA ARG A 121 -1.59 12.18 -3.97
C ARG A 121 -3.09 12.23 -4.06
N GLU A 122 -3.68 13.34 -3.69
CA GLU A 122 -5.12 13.54 -3.80
C GLU A 122 -5.57 13.52 -5.27
N ILE A 123 -6.68 12.83 -5.53
CA ILE A 123 -7.37 12.83 -6.81
C ILE A 123 -8.47 13.87 -6.76
N ILE A 124 -8.39 14.84 -7.67
CA ILE A 124 -9.33 15.94 -7.80
C ILE A 124 -10.20 15.67 -9.02
N ARG A 125 -11.50 15.49 -8.80
CA ARG A 125 -12.51 15.33 -9.86
C ARG A 125 -13.30 16.63 -10.04
N ASN A 126 -13.14 17.26 -11.21
CA ASN A 126 -13.82 18.49 -11.59
C ASN A 126 -14.65 18.25 -12.86
N GLY A 127 -15.86 17.69 -12.68
CA GLY A 127 -16.69 17.25 -13.81
C GLY A 127 -16.00 16.12 -14.57
N ASP A 128 -15.78 16.32 -15.88
CA ASP A 128 -15.14 15.33 -16.75
C ASP A 128 -13.61 15.28 -16.60
N LYS A 129 -13.01 16.23 -15.87
CA LYS A 129 -11.56 16.29 -15.68
C LYS A 129 -11.16 15.66 -14.36
N THR A 130 -10.29 14.66 -14.42
CA THR A 130 -9.66 14.04 -13.25
C THR A 130 -8.17 14.39 -13.24
N THR A 131 -7.66 14.94 -12.14
CA THR A 131 -6.25 15.36 -11.98
C THR A 131 -5.71 14.95 -10.63
N LEU A 132 -4.38 14.88 -10.50
CA LEU A 132 -3.72 14.71 -9.20
C LEU A 132 -3.35 16.08 -8.62
N SER A 133 -3.45 16.20 -7.31
CA SER A 133 -2.92 17.33 -6.55
C SER A 133 -1.39 17.42 -6.68
N ASP A 134 -0.88 18.64 -6.59
CA ASP A 134 0.54 18.94 -6.43
C ASP A 134 1.04 18.57 -5.02
N SER A 135 0.15 18.49 -4.04
CA SER A 135 0.46 18.04 -2.69
C SER A 135 0.77 16.55 -2.66
N VAL A 136 1.86 16.20 -1.97
CA VAL A 136 2.29 14.82 -1.76
C VAL A 136 2.31 14.56 -0.27
N SER A 137 1.58 13.54 0.17
CA SER A 137 1.64 13.02 1.53
C SER A 137 2.53 11.79 1.54
N GLU A 138 3.47 11.73 2.47
CA GLU A 138 4.43 10.64 2.62
C GLU A 138 4.34 10.07 4.05
N SER A 139 4.55 8.77 4.20
CA SER A 139 4.54 8.12 5.52
C SER A 139 5.33 6.82 5.50
N ASP A 140 5.99 6.50 6.61
CA ASP A 140 6.65 5.23 6.89
C ASP A 140 5.82 4.32 7.82
N ALA A 141 4.56 4.70 8.09
CA ALA A 141 3.65 3.92 8.91
C ALA A 141 3.30 2.58 8.24
N VAL A 142 3.12 1.54 9.08
CA VAL A 142 2.72 0.21 8.63
C VAL A 142 1.19 0.14 8.57
N PRO A 143 0.58 -0.02 7.38
CA PRO A 143 -0.88 -0.07 7.28
C PRO A 143 -1.47 -1.38 7.81
N ASN A 144 -2.65 -1.35 8.41
CA ASN A 144 -3.28 -2.58 8.95
C ASN A 144 -3.47 -3.69 7.91
N PHE A 145 -3.70 -3.33 6.64
CA PHE A 145 -3.92 -4.32 5.58
C PHE A 145 -2.67 -5.18 5.29
N ILE A 146 -1.45 -4.74 5.66
CA ILE A 146 -0.22 -5.49 5.41
C ILE A 146 0.15 -6.44 6.56
N ILE A 147 -0.57 -6.39 7.69
CA ILE A 147 -0.27 -7.21 8.87
C ILE A 147 -0.23 -8.72 8.55
N PRO A 148 -1.18 -9.31 7.78
CA PRO A 148 -1.10 -10.72 7.42
C PRO A 148 0.21 -11.09 6.70
N LEU A 149 0.69 -10.20 5.82
CA LEU A 149 1.96 -10.40 5.14
C LEU A 149 3.15 -10.31 6.09
N MET A 150 3.15 -9.33 7.00
CA MET A 150 4.23 -9.19 7.99
C MET A 150 4.36 -10.44 8.87
N ARG A 151 3.23 -11.04 9.25
CA ARG A 151 3.23 -12.33 9.97
C ARG A 151 3.86 -13.45 9.15
N THR A 152 3.53 -13.56 7.86
CA THR A 152 4.18 -14.52 6.94
C THR A 152 5.69 -14.30 6.85
N TRP A 153 6.14 -13.05 6.93
CA TRP A 153 7.56 -12.70 6.91
C TRP A 153 8.27 -12.89 8.27
N GLY A 154 7.55 -13.29 9.31
CA GLY A 154 8.10 -13.68 10.61
C GLY A 154 8.09 -12.59 11.67
N HIS A 155 7.35 -11.49 11.46
CA HIS A 155 7.15 -10.47 12.50
C HIS A 155 6.11 -10.94 13.52
N ASP A 156 6.42 -10.81 14.80
CA ASP A 156 5.57 -11.26 15.92
C ASP A 156 4.53 -10.21 16.34
N GLU A 157 3.66 -10.58 17.29
CA GLU A 157 2.60 -9.69 17.76
C GLU A 157 3.15 -8.46 18.49
N ASP A 158 4.28 -8.59 19.19
CA ASP A 158 4.92 -7.46 19.88
C ASP A 158 5.41 -6.41 18.86
N TRP A 159 6.04 -6.87 17.77
CA TRP A 159 6.41 -5.99 16.66
C TRP A 159 5.19 -5.34 16.00
N ILE A 160 4.12 -6.11 15.77
CA ILE A 160 2.89 -5.59 15.14
C ILE A 160 2.25 -4.52 16.02
N GLN A 161 2.14 -4.78 17.33
CA GLN A 161 1.54 -3.87 18.29
C GLN A 161 2.33 -2.55 18.38
N ASP A 162 3.67 -2.62 18.43
CA ASP A 162 4.53 -1.43 18.39
C ASP A 162 4.28 -0.57 17.14
N LYS A 163 4.12 -1.20 15.97
CA LYS A 163 3.85 -0.48 14.72
C LYS A 163 2.46 0.15 14.67
N ILE A 164 1.45 -0.56 15.17
CA ILE A 164 0.08 -0.04 15.29
C ILE A 164 0.09 1.19 16.20
N GLU A 165 0.66 1.09 17.40
CA GLU A 165 0.71 2.18 18.37
C GLU A 165 1.40 3.41 17.78
N LYS A 166 2.54 3.24 17.10
CA LYS A 166 3.25 4.34 16.43
C LYS A 166 2.42 4.98 15.33
N ALA A 167 1.72 4.18 14.52
CA ALA A 167 0.86 4.70 13.45
C ALA A 167 -0.30 5.56 13.99
N TYR A 168 -0.86 5.21 15.14
CA TYR A 168 -1.96 5.95 15.78
C TYR A 168 -1.50 7.05 16.75
N SER A 169 -0.20 7.11 17.09
CA SER A 169 0.39 8.14 17.95
C SER A 169 0.97 9.33 17.18
N ALA A 170 1.09 9.24 15.86
CA ALA A 170 1.55 10.34 15.02
C ALA A 170 0.50 11.46 15.00
N PRO A 171 0.89 12.73 15.25
CA PRO A 171 -0.04 13.85 15.11
C PRO A 171 -0.55 13.94 13.66
N LEU A 172 -1.86 14.11 13.52
CA LEU A 172 -2.55 14.34 12.24
C LEU A 172 -2.06 15.62 11.55
#